data_AF-A0A958AF47-F1
#
_entry.id   AF-A0A958AF47-F1
#
_cell.length_a   1.000
_cell.length_b   1.000
_cell.length_c   1.000
_cell.angle_alpha   90.00
_cell.angle_beta   90.00
_cell.angle_gamma   90.00
#
_symmetry.space_group_name_H-M   'P 1'
#
loop_
_entity.id
_entity.type
_entity.pdbx_description
1 polymer ?
#
loop_
_entity_poly.entity_id
_entity_poly.type
_entity_poly.pdbx_seq_one_letter_code
_entity_poly.pdbx_strand_id
1 'polypeptide(L)'
;YEIEETQAEIEDIEKEIAEVKQELAEASQAISTRWDEAVADITTVEIKPRRVDVEVSLTGLGWLPHWYMTYHEGETPHNATIEAYKAE
;
A
#
# COMPACT_ATOMS: atom_id res chain seq x y z
N TYR A 1 -12.50 23.42 60.70
CA TYR A 1 -11.17 22.88 60.36
C TYR A 1 -11.29 21.81 59.29
N GLU A 2 -11.89 20.65 59.56
CA GLU A 2 -12.02 19.56 58.56
C GLU A 2 -12.75 19.99 57.27
N ILE A 3 -13.83 20.77 57.37
CA ILE A 3 -14.60 21.25 56.20
C ILE A 3 -13.80 22.25 55.34
N GLU A 4 -12.99 23.11 55.94
CA GLU A 4 -12.18 24.11 55.21
C GLU A 4 -11.01 23.44 54.48
N GLU A 5 -10.42 22.42 55.08
CA GLU A 5 -9.38 21.59 54.48
C GLU A 5 -9.92 20.80 53.28
N THR A 6 -11.11 20.22 53.39
CA THR A 6 -11.78 19.55 52.26
C THR A 6 -12.14 20.52 51.13
N GLN A 7 -12.54 21.76 51.44
CA GLN A 7 -12.84 22.75 50.40
C GLN A 7 -11.58 23.18 49.62
N ALA A 8 -10.46 23.38 50.32
CA ALA A 8 -9.19 23.70 49.68
C ALA A 8 -8.70 22.57 48.77
N GLU A 9 -8.89 21.31 49.19
CA GLU A 9 -8.53 20.13 48.40
C GLU A 9 -9.40 20.00 47.14
N ILE A 10 -10.70 20.34 47.22
CA ILE A 10 -11.59 20.38 46.06
C ILE A 10 -11.15 21.47 45.06
N GLU A 11 -10.80 22.67 45.53
CA GLU A 11 -10.35 23.75 44.65
C GLU A 11 -9.05 23.40 43.92
N ASP A 12 -8.11 22.71 44.59
CA ASP A 12 -6.86 22.27 43.97
C ASP A 12 -7.11 21.21 42.89
N ILE A 13 -7.98 20.22 43.18
CA ILE A 13 -8.38 19.20 42.20
C ILE A 13 -9.12 19.83 41.00
N GLU A 14 -10.00 20.80 41.23
CA GLU A 14 -10.70 21.50 40.14
C GLU A 14 -9.71 22.25 39.23
N LYS A 15 -8.67 22.84 39.82
CA LYS A 15 -7.60 23.51 39.08
C LYS A 15 -6.77 22.53 38.26
N GLU A 16 -6.36 21.41 38.84
CA GLU A 16 -5.65 20.34 38.11
C GLU A 16 -6.50 19.81 36.93
N ILE A 17 -7.80 19.61 37.14
CA ILE A 17 -8.72 19.20 36.07
C ILE A 17 -8.77 20.25 34.96
N ALA A 18 -8.79 21.53 35.31
CA ALA A 18 -8.80 22.61 34.33
C ALA A 18 -7.50 22.66 33.52
N GLU A 19 -6.35 22.51 34.17
CA GLU A 19 -5.03 22.46 33.52
C GLU A 19 -4.95 21.27 32.55
N VAL A 20 -5.30 20.06 33.00
CA VAL A 20 -5.28 18.86 32.14
C VAL A 20 -6.24 18.97 30.95
N LYS A 21 -7.42 19.59 31.14
CA LYS A 21 -8.36 19.85 30.03
C LYS A 21 -7.79 20.83 29.02
N GLN A 22 -7.08 21.85 29.49
CA GLN A 22 -6.43 22.82 28.61
C GLN A 22 -5.32 22.15 27.81
N GLU A 23 -4.44 21.38 28.45
CA GLU A 23 -3.37 20.64 27.77
C GLU A 23 -3.93 19.69 26.70
N LEU A 24 -5.03 18.99 27.00
CA LEU A 24 -5.69 18.12 26.04
C LEU A 24 -6.23 18.90 24.83
N ALA A 25 -6.85 20.05 25.06
CA ALA A 25 -7.38 20.89 24.00
C ALA A 25 -6.25 21.40 23.10
N GLU A 26 -5.15 21.89 23.69
CA GLU A 26 -3.96 22.36 22.97
C GLU A 26 -3.31 21.25 22.15
N ALA A 27 -3.14 20.06 22.72
CA ALA A 27 -2.57 18.90 22.03
C ALA A 27 -3.45 18.45 20.84
N SER A 28 -4.77 18.42 21.04
CA SER A 28 -5.73 18.08 19.97
C SER A 28 -5.71 19.12 18.83
N GLN A 29 -5.65 20.41 19.18
CA GLN A 29 -5.52 21.49 18.22
C GLN A 29 -4.23 21.37 17.41
N ALA A 30 -3.10 21.11 18.08
CA ALA A 30 -1.80 20.94 17.42
C ALA A 30 -1.78 19.76 16.44
N ILE A 31 -2.38 18.63 16.83
CA ILE A 31 -2.54 17.47 15.94
C ILE A 31 -3.38 17.84 14.72
N SER A 32 -4.53 18.49 14.94
CA SER A 32 -5.45 18.86 13.85
C SER A 32 -4.77 19.81 12.85
N THR A 33 -4.13 20.88 13.34
CA THR A 33 -3.39 21.84 12.51
C THR A 33 -2.31 21.15 11.69
N ARG A 34 -1.53 20.25 12.30
CA ARG A 34 -0.48 19.51 11.58
C ARG A 34 -1.03 18.67 10.44
N TRP A 35 -2.18 18.02 10.63
CA TRP A 35 -2.80 17.21 9.58
C TRP A 35 -3.43 18.09 8.49
N ASP A 36 -4.03 19.22 8.85
CA ASP A 36 -4.57 20.18 7.87
C ASP A 36 -3.46 20.74 6.97
N GLU A 37 -2.31 21.12 7.55
CA GLU A 37 -1.12 21.55 6.80
C GLU A 37 -0.61 20.44 5.88
N ALA A 38 -0.48 19.22 6.40
CA ALA A 38 0.00 18.08 5.63
C ALA A 38 -0.91 17.75 4.45
N VAL A 39 -2.23 17.88 4.61
CA VAL A 39 -3.21 17.66 3.52
C VAL A 39 -3.13 18.77 2.47
N ALA A 40 -2.92 20.02 2.88
CA ALA A 40 -2.79 21.15 1.96
C ALA A 40 -1.59 20.99 1.01
N ASP A 41 -0.51 20.35 1.48
CA ASP A 41 0.71 20.11 0.70
C ASP A 41 0.64 18.90 -0.25
N ILE A 42 -0.43 18.08 -0.17
CA ILE A 42 -0.61 16.94 -1.08
C ILE A 42 -0.98 17.45 -2.47
N THR A 43 0.02 17.54 -3.34
CA THR A 43 -0.16 17.82 -4.75
C THR A 43 -0.29 16.52 -5.54
N THR A 44 -1.47 16.28 -6.09
CA THR A 44 -1.68 15.15 -7.00
C THR A 44 -1.12 15.51 -8.37
N VAL A 45 0.02 14.90 -8.73
CA VAL A 45 0.59 15.04 -10.07
C VAL A 45 -0.02 13.95 -10.96
N GLU A 46 -0.90 14.34 -11.86
CA GLU A 46 -1.50 13.42 -12.83
C GLU A 46 -0.47 13.09 -13.94
N ILE A 47 0.18 11.93 -13.83
CA ILE A 47 1.06 11.43 -14.89
C ILE A 47 0.18 10.74 -15.94
N LYS A 48 0.03 11.39 -17.11
CA LYS A 48 -0.59 10.79 -18.31
C LYS A 48 0.52 10.26 -19.22
N PRO A 49 0.96 8.99 -19.07
CA PRO A 49 1.93 8.44 -20.00
C PRO A 49 1.34 8.48 -21.41
N ARG A 50 1.96 9.24 -22.31
CA ARG A 50 1.52 9.29 -23.70
C ARG A 50 2.10 8.08 -24.42
N ARG A 51 1.42 7.62 -25.47
CA ARG A 51 1.90 6.50 -26.29
C ARG A 51 3.27 6.76 -26.94
N VAL A 52 3.69 8.02 -27.03
CA VAL A 52 5.02 8.44 -27.52
C VAL A 52 6.12 8.30 -26.47
N ASP A 53 5.77 8.20 -25.19
CA ASP A 53 6.73 8.04 -24.07
C ASP A 53 7.07 6.55 -23.81
N VAL A 54 6.43 5.64 -24.56
CA VAL A 54 6.68 4.19 -24.50
C VAL A 54 7.62 3.80 -25.62
N GLU A 55 8.91 3.68 -25.30
CA GLU A 55 9.92 3.18 -26.23
C GLU A 55 9.94 1.64 -26.21
N VAL A 56 9.42 1.02 -27.26
CA VAL A 56 9.54 -0.43 -27.45
C VAL A 56 10.85 -0.72 -28.17
N SER A 57 11.91 -1.04 -27.41
CA SER A 57 13.25 -1.24 -27.96
C SER A 57 13.39 -2.49 -28.83
N LEU A 58 12.53 -3.50 -28.65
CA LEU A 58 12.56 -4.73 -29.45
C LEU A 58 11.17 -5.37 -29.49
N THR A 59 10.71 -5.72 -30.69
CA THR A 59 9.58 -6.62 -30.89
C THR A 59 10.06 -7.79 -31.73
N GLY A 60 9.92 -9.00 -31.21
CA GLY A 60 10.33 -10.22 -31.88
C GLY A 60 9.17 -11.20 -32.00
N LEU A 61 9.09 -11.89 -33.13
CA LEU A 61 8.23 -13.04 -33.30
C LEU A 61 9.04 -14.30 -33.00
N GLY A 62 8.68 -15.01 -31.93
CA GLY A 62 9.26 -16.31 -31.60
C GLY A 62 8.44 -17.45 -32.23
N TRP A 63 9.12 -18.38 -32.89
CA TRP A 63 8.51 -19.65 -33.30
C TRP A 63 9.02 -20.76 -32.38
N LEU A 64 8.10 -21.51 -31.77
CA LEU A 64 8.40 -22.69 -30.97
C LEU A 64 8.02 -23.95 -31.76
N PRO A 65 8.98 -24.58 -32.46
CA PRO A 65 8.71 -25.76 -33.25
C PRO A 65 8.42 -26.98 -32.36
N HIS A 66 7.46 -27.80 -32.78
CA HIS A 66 7.11 -29.06 -32.14
C HIS A 66 7.09 -30.18 -33.18
N TRP A 67 7.61 -31.35 -32.81
CA TRP A 67 7.51 -32.58 -33.61
C TRP A 67 6.25 -33.34 -33.22
N TYR A 68 5.51 -33.83 -34.20
CA TYR A 68 4.41 -34.76 -33.99
C TYR A 68 4.84 -36.15 -34.46
N MET A 69 4.82 -37.13 -33.56
CA MET A 69 5.27 -38.49 -33.81
C MET A 69 4.17 -39.48 -33.51
N THR A 70 3.96 -40.43 -34.42
CA THR A 70 3.10 -41.60 -34.19
C THR A 70 3.98 -42.84 -34.10
N TYR A 71 3.87 -43.60 -33.01
CA TYR A 71 4.61 -44.84 -32.78
C TYR A 71 3.67 -45.96 -32.34
N HIS A 72 4.05 -47.21 -32.59
CA HIS A 72 3.28 -48.37 -32.16
C HIS A 72 3.91 -48.97 -30.91
N GLU A 73 3.16 -49.03 -29.82
CA GLU A 73 3.50 -49.83 -28.64
C GLU A 73 2.62 -51.09 -28.68
N GLY A 74 3.15 -52.16 -29.25
CA GLY A 74 2.34 -53.33 -29.62
C GLY A 74 1.42 -53.04 -30.81
N GLU A 75 0.13 -53.37 -30.70
CA GLU A 75 -0.87 -53.12 -31.75
C GLU A 75 -1.49 -51.71 -31.68
N THR A 76 -1.27 -50.96 -30.59
CA THR A 76 -1.91 -49.66 -30.40
C THR A 76 -1.03 -48.54 -30.94
N PRO A 77 -1.52 -47.69 -31.86
CA PRO A 77 -0.82 -46.47 -32.26
C PRO A 77 -0.95 -45.40 -31.17
N HIS A 78 0.19 -44.83 -30.78
CA HIS A 78 0.32 -43.74 -29.83
C HIS A 78 0.86 -42.49 -30.54
N ASN A 79 0.37 -41.33 -30.13
CA ASN A 79 0.81 -40.04 -30.65
C ASN A 79 1.53 -39.28 -29.53
N ALA A 80 2.70 -38.72 -29.84
CA ALA A 80 3.46 -37.84 -28.97
C ALA A 80 3.79 -36.54 -29.69
N THR A 81 3.73 -35.44 -28.94
CA THR A 81 4.23 -34.14 -29.38
C THR A 81 5.44 -33.79 -28.52
N ILE A 82 6.57 -33.51 -29.16
CA ILE A 82 7.84 -33.26 -28.48
C ILE A 82 8.37 -31.91 -28.92
N GLU A 83 8.93 -31.15 -27.98
CA GLU A 83 9.60 -29.89 -28.28
C GLU A 83 10.76 -30.13 -29.25
N ALA A 84 10.79 -29.36 -30.35
CA ALA A 84 11.89 -29.43 -31.32
C ALA A 84 13.05 -28.49 -30.96
N TYR A 85 12.95 -27.83 -29.80
CA TYR A 85 13.96 -26.95 -29.23
C TYR A 85 14.45 -27.54 -27.91
N LYS A 86 15.62 -27.11 -27.46
CA LYS A 86 16.14 -27.45 -26.15
C LYS A 86 15.72 -26.35 -25.18
N ALA A 87 14.82 -26.66 -24.25
CA ALA A 87 14.60 -25.81 -23.09
C ALA A 87 15.85 -25.90 -22.18
N GLU A 88 16.45 -24.74 -21.85
CA GLU A 88 17.51 -24.64 -20.84
C GLU A 88 16.93 -24.51 -19.42
#